data_AF-A0A2H5YAM4-F1
#
_entry.id   AF-A0A2H5YAM4-F1
#
_cell.length_a   1.000
_cell.length_b   1.000
_cell.length_c   1.000
_cell.angle_alpha   90.00
_cell.angle_beta   90.00
_cell.angle_gamma   90.00
#
_symmetry.space_group_name_H-M   'P 1'
#
loop_
_entity.id
_entity.type
_entity.pdbx_description
1 polymer ?
#
loop_
_entity_poly.entity_id
_entity_poly.type
_entity_poly.pdbx_seq_one_letter_code
_entity_poly.pdbx_strand_id
1 'polypeptide(L)'
;MLMLFASAGTYRREAVLKVAFVALGFLDLLLTLYAFSQGFVELNPFIRALLERPWGLAMVKGVLPLAIAWLVPGRLLVPSILALVAVNGWNLAQLVGGGGV
;
A
#
# COMPACT_ATOMS: atom_id res chain seq x y z
N MET A 1 8.53 12.94 22.37
CA MET A 1 9.44 11.78 22.55
C MET A 1 8.78 10.59 23.24
N LEU A 2 7.86 10.78 24.20
CA LEU A 2 7.15 9.68 24.90
C LEU A 2 6.18 8.85 24.02
N MET A 3 5.63 9.42 22.94
CA MET A 3 4.65 8.71 22.09
C MET A 3 5.27 7.61 21.21
N LEU A 4 6.57 7.69 20.89
CA LEU A 4 7.24 6.70 20.02
C LEU A 4 7.47 5.36 20.73
N PHE A 5 7.78 5.38 22.03
CA PHE A 5 7.99 4.16 22.82
C PHE A 5 6.68 3.49 23.26
N ALA A 6 5.59 4.25 23.40
CA ALA A 6 4.27 3.69 23.70
C ALA A 6 3.72 2.80 22.56
N SER A 7 4.15 3.02 21.31
CA SER A 7 3.74 2.21 20.15
C SER A 7 4.24 0.76 20.22
N ALA A 8 5.34 0.50 20.94
CA ALA A 8 5.85 -0.84 21.18
C ALA A 8 4.97 -1.62 22.20
N GLY A 9 4.21 -0.93 23.06
CA GLY A 9 3.39 -1.53 24.13
C GLY A 9 1.97 -1.92 23.70
N THR A 10 1.37 -1.23 22.72
CA THR A 10 0.03 -1.55 22.15
C THR A 10 0.08 -2.56 21.01
N TYR A 11 1.25 -3.16 20.75
CA TYR A 11 1.51 -4.01 19.59
C TYR A 11 0.50 -5.14 19.43
N ARG A 12 0.03 -5.80 20.50
CA ARG A 12 -0.94 -6.92 20.36
C ARG A 12 -2.35 -6.51 19.91
N ARG A 13 -2.84 -5.33 20.30
CA ARG A 13 -4.20 -4.88 19.94
C ARG A 13 -4.24 -4.18 18.58
N GLU A 14 -3.16 -3.50 18.20
CA GLU A 14 -3.06 -2.74 16.95
C GLU A 14 -2.22 -3.44 15.86
N ALA A 15 -1.57 -4.56 16.17
CA ALA A 15 -0.81 -5.35 15.18
C ALA A 15 -1.68 -5.74 14.00
N VAL A 16 -2.94 -6.13 14.24
CA VAL A 16 -3.84 -6.51 13.13
C VAL A 16 -4.01 -5.37 12.14
N LEU A 17 -4.21 -4.14 12.62
CA LEU A 17 -4.35 -2.96 11.75
C LEU A 17 -3.04 -2.62 11.04
N LYS A 18 -1.91 -2.67 11.74
CA LYS A 18 -0.59 -2.40 11.16
C LYS A 18 -0.21 -3.44 10.11
N VAL A 19 -0.42 -4.73 10.40
CA VAL A 19 -0.19 -5.84 9.47
C VAL A 19 -1.13 -5.75 8.28
N ALA A 20 -2.42 -5.47 8.50
CA ALA A 20 -3.38 -5.28 7.40
C ALA A 20 -2.98 -4.11 6.49
N PHE A 21 -2.60 -2.98 7.06
CA PHE A 21 -2.12 -1.82 6.30
C PHE A 21 -0.89 -2.15 5.45
N VAL A 22 0.12 -2.79 6.06
CA VAL A 22 1.34 -3.21 5.34
C VAL A 22 1.01 -4.23 4.25
N ALA A 23 0.21 -5.26 4.56
CA ALA A 23 -0.17 -6.29 3.61
C ALA A 23 -0.95 -5.72 2.43
N LEU A 24 -1.87 -4.78 2.67
CA LEU A 24 -2.60 -4.10 1.61
C LEU A 24 -1.70 -3.20 0.75
N GLY A 25 -0.69 -2.55 1.35
CA GLY A 25 0.31 -1.79 0.60
C GLY A 25 1.19 -2.69 -0.27
N PHE A 26 1.60 -3.85 0.22
CA PHE A 26 2.31 -4.85 -0.58
C PHE A 26 1.44 -5.43 -1.69
N LEU A 27 0.16 -5.69 -1.41
CA LEU A 27 -0.79 -6.12 -2.42
C LEU A 27 -0.92 -5.06 -3.54
N ASP A 28 -1.04 -3.78 -3.18
CA ASP A 28 -1.09 -2.67 -4.13
C ASP A 28 0.17 -2.62 -5.00
N LEU A 29 1.36 -2.80 -4.43
CA LEU A 29 2.61 -2.92 -5.19
C LEU A 29 2.57 -4.08 -6.18
N LEU A 30 2.14 -5.27 -5.74
CA LEU A 30 2.05 -6.44 -6.61
C LEU A 30 1.04 -6.24 -7.73
N LEU A 31 -0.11 -5.63 -7.46
CA LEU A 31 -1.11 -5.32 -8.48
C LEU A 31 -0.59 -4.31 -9.49
N THR A 32 0.13 -3.27 -9.06
CA THR A 32 0.77 -2.31 -9.98
C THR A 32 1.80 -2.99 -10.88
N LEU A 33 2.68 -3.83 -10.31
CA LEU A 33 3.68 -4.57 -11.10
C LEU A 33 3.02 -5.56 -12.06
N TYR A 34 1.98 -6.26 -11.61
CA TYR A 34 1.23 -7.19 -12.45
C TYR A 34 0.52 -6.47 -13.59
N ALA A 35 -0.21 -5.39 -13.30
CA ALA A 35 -0.88 -4.58 -14.31
C ALA A 35 0.12 -4.06 -15.36
N PHE A 36 1.26 -3.56 -14.92
CA PHE A 36 2.33 -3.13 -15.83
C PHE A 36 2.87 -4.27 -16.69
N SER A 37 3.06 -5.47 -16.12
CA SER A 37 3.51 -6.66 -16.87
C SER A 37 2.50 -7.12 -17.93
N GLN A 38 1.22 -6.82 -17.73
CA GLN A 38 0.13 -7.10 -18.68
C GLN A 38 -0.01 -5.99 -19.74
N GLY A 39 0.81 -4.93 -19.70
CA GLY A 39 0.78 -3.83 -20.65
C GLY A 39 -0.27 -2.76 -20.35
N PHE A 40 -0.92 -2.78 -19.19
CA PHE A 40 -1.84 -1.72 -18.79
C PHE A 40 -1.09 -0.41 -18.56
N VAL A 41 -1.71 0.71 -18.96
CA VAL A 41 -1.16 2.04 -18.75
C VAL A 41 -1.57 2.52 -17.37
N GLU A 42 -0.57 2.82 -16.54
CA GLU A 42 -0.81 3.44 -15.24
C GLU A 42 -1.39 4.85 -15.43
N LEU A 43 -2.63 5.05 -14.97
CA LEU A 43 -3.34 6.33 -15.06
C LEU A 43 -2.67 7.42 -14.24
N ASN A 44 -2.01 7.04 -13.14
CA ASN A 44 -1.31 7.98 -12.27
C ASN A 44 0.06 8.34 -12.88
N PRO A 45 0.27 9.59 -13.36
CA PRO A 45 1.52 9.98 -14.00
C PRO A 45 2.73 9.91 -13.07
N PHE A 46 2.52 10.08 -11.75
CA PHE A 46 3.58 9.95 -10.76
C PHE A 46 4.01 8.49 -10.61
N ILE A 47 3.07 7.55 -10.48
CA ILE A 47 3.39 6.12 -10.37
C ILE A 47 4.02 5.60 -11.66
N ARG A 48 3.56 6.08 -12.83
CA ARG A 48 4.18 5.79 -14.11
C ARG A 48 5.66 6.20 -14.16
N ALA A 49 6.00 7.40 -13.70
CA ALA A 49 7.40 7.83 -13.61
C ALA A 49 8.22 7.00 -12.60
N LEU A 50 7.58 6.50 -11.54
CA LEU A 50 8.21 5.58 -10.59
C LEU A 50 8.44 4.18 -11.18
N LEU A 51 7.59 3.71 -12.09
CA LEU A 51 7.76 2.40 -12.74
C LEU A 51 9.03 2.34 -13.61
N GLU A 52 9.45 3.47 -14.19
CA GLU A 52 10.73 3.60 -14.89
C GLU A 52 11.95 3.51 -13.94
N ARG A 53 11.71 3.62 -12.63
CA ARG A 53 12.74 3.60 -11.58
C ARG A 53 12.37 2.56 -10.51
N PRO A 54 12.68 1.26 -10.72
CA PRO A 54 12.22 0.17 -9.85
C PRO A 54 12.56 0.39 -8.36
N TRP A 55 13.70 1.02 -8.08
CA TRP A 55 14.09 1.41 -6.72
C TRP A 55 13.15 2.44 -6.08
N GLY A 56 12.68 3.43 -6.84
CA GLY A 56 11.74 4.45 -6.37
C GLY A 56 10.37 3.86 -6.05
N LEU A 57 9.90 2.92 -6.88
CA LEU A 57 8.66 2.18 -6.64
C LEU A 57 8.75 1.33 -5.36
N ALA A 58 9.85 0.60 -5.17
CA ALA A 58 10.07 -0.21 -3.97
C ALA A 58 10.15 0.65 -2.70
N MET A 59 10.73 1.85 -2.79
CA MET A 59 10.76 2.79 -1.66
C MET A 59 9.36 3.32 -1.31
N VAL A 60 8.59 3.77 -2.32
CA VAL A 60 7.30 4.41 -2.08
C VAL A 60 6.19 3.42 -1.72
N LYS A 61 6.16 2.24 -2.35
CA LYS A 61 5.11 1.24 -2.11
C LYS A 61 5.54 0.07 -1.21
N GLY A 62 6.82 -0.02 -0.84
CA GLY A 62 7.33 -1.04 0.08
C GLY A 62 7.83 -0.46 1.39
N VAL A 63 8.89 0.36 1.33
CA VAL A 63 9.55 0.88 2.55
C VAL A 63 8.68 1.91 3.28
N LEU A 64 8.00 2.80 2.55
CA LEU A 64 7.19 3.84 3.15
C LEU A 64 5.99 3.28 3.95
N PRO A 65 5.19 2.31 3.46
CA PRO A 65 4.16 1.66 4.27
C PRO A 65 4.69 1.03 5.57
N LEU A 66 5.87 0.41 5.53
CA LEU A 66 6.51 -0.14 6.72
C LEU A 66 6.88 0.97 7.72
N ALA A 67 7.47 2.07 7.25
CA ALA A 67 7.80 3.22 8.08
C ALA A 67 6.55 3.87 8.70
N ILE A 68 5.47 4.01 7.92
CA ILE A 68 4.19 4.55 8.40
C ILE A 68 3.59 3.63 9.46
N ALA A 69 3.52 2.32 9.21
CA ALA A 69 3.03 1.35 10.20
C ALA A 69 3.85 1.36 11.49
N TRP A 70 5.14 1.63 11.41
CA TRP A 70 6.01 1.76 12.58
C TRP A 70 5.69 3.02 13.40
N LEU A 71 5.58 4.17 12.74
CA LEU A 71 5.47 5.47 13.40
C LEU A 71 4.05 5.82 13.85
N VAL A 72 3.03 5.32 13.15
CA VAL A 72 1.64 5.74 13.33
C VAL A 72 0.84 4.75 14.20
N PRO A 73 0.04 5.22 15.17
CA PRO A 73 -0.92 4.38 15.90
C PRO A 73 -1.92 3.69 14.96
N GLY A 74 -2.22 2.40 15.20
CA GLY A 74 -3.01 1.58 14.27
C GLY A 74 -4.40 2.13 14.00
N ARG A 75 -5.06 2.75 14.99
CA ARG A 75 -6.37 3.41 14.81
C ARG A 75 -6.38 4.53 13.76
N LEU A 76 -5.25 5.22 13.57
CA LEU A 76 -5.12 6.28 12.55
C LEU A 76 -4.85 5.70 11.15
N LEU A 77 -4.50 4.41 11.05
CA LEU A 77 -4.34 3.72 9.78
C LEU A 77 -5.69 3.29 9.18
N VAL A 78 -6.78 3.27 9.96
CA VAL A 78 -8.09 2.77 9.51
C VAL A 78 -8.60 3.47 8.24
N PRO A 79 -8.57 4.82 8.10
CA PRO A 79 -8.98 5.47 6.86
C PRO A 79 -8.14 5.03 5.67
N SER A 80 -6.83 4.89 5.85
CA SER A 80 -5.91 4.43 4.80
C SER A 80 -6.14 2.96 4.44
N ILE A 81 -6.42 2.10 5.41
CA ILE A 81 -6.78 0.69 5.19
C ILE A 81 -8.04 0.60 4.33
N LEU A 82 -9.09 1.36 4.67
CA LEU A 82 -10.33 1.38 3.90
C LEU A 82 -10.11 1.88 2.46
N ALA A 83 -9.32 2.93 2.29
CA ALA A 83 -8.94 3.43 0.98
C ALA A 83 -8.16 2.39 0.17
N LEU A 84 -7.17 1.73 0.78
CA LEU A 84 -6.38 0.67 0.14
C LEU A 84 -7.24 -0.54 -0.25
N VAL A 85 -8.20 -0.95 0.59
CA VAL A 85 -9.14 -2.02 0.24
C VAL A 85 -9.99 -1.62 -0.96
N ALA A 86 -10.52 -0.40 -0.99
CA ALA A 86 -11.34 0.08 -2.12
C ALA A 86 -10.53 0.14 -3.42
N VAL A 87 -9.32 0.71 -3.38
CA VAL A 87 -8.44 0.83 -4.55
C VAL A 87 -7.97 -0.54 -5.03
N ASN A 88 -7.50 -1.41 -4.13
CA ASN A 88 -7.06 -2.76 -4.51
C ASN A 88 -8.21 -3.61 -5.05
N GLY A 89 -9.40 -3.48 -4.47
CA GLY A 89 -10.61 -4.14 -4.96
C GLY A 89 -10.98 -3.68 -6.36
N TRP A 90 -10.90 -2.37 -6.62
CA TRP A 90 -11.09 -1.80 -7.96
C TRP A 90 -10.03 -2.28 -8.96
N ASN A 91 -8.76 -2.27 -8.57
CA ASN A 91 -7.65 -2.76 -9.39
C ASN A 91 -7.83 -4.23 -9.77
N LEU A 92 -8.19 -5.09 -8.80
CA LEU A 92 -8.50 -6.50 -9.05
C LEU A 92 -9.69 -6.68 -9.99
N ALA A 93 -10.78 -5.91 -9.79
CA ALA A 93 -11.96 -5.98 -10.65
C ALA A 93 -11.62 -5.60 -12.10
N GLN A 94 -10.79 -4.57 -12.31
CA GLN A 94 -10.33 -4.20 -13.65
C GLN A 94 -9.44 -5.28 -14.27
N LEU A 95 -8.51 -5.84 -13.50
CA LEU A 95 -7.58 -6.88 -13.99
C LEU A 95 -8.31 -8.18 -14.35
N VAL A 96 -9.26 -8.63 -13.52
CA VAL A 96 -10.04 -9.85 -13.76
C VAL A 96 -11.12 -9.63 -14.83
N GLY A 97 -11.73 -8.45 -14.85
CA GLY A 97 -12.77 -8.08 -15.81
C GLY A 97 -12.27 -7.81 -17.23
N GLY A 98 -10.96 -7.93 -17.49
CA GLY A 98 -10.36 -7.62 -18.79
C GLY A 98 -10.45 -6.12 -19.14
N GLY A 99 -10.59 -5.26 -18.13
CA GLY A 99 -10.79 -3.83 -18.26
C GLY A 99 -9.54 -3.14 -18.76
N GLY A 100 -9.34 -3.19 -20.08
CA GLY A 100 -8.59 -2.16 -20.80
C GLY A 100 -9.25 -0.82 -20.51
N VAL A 101 -8.48 0.08 -19.91
CA VAL A 101 -8.66 1.52 -20.10
C VAL A 101 -7.87 1.91 -21.33
#